data_AF-A0A4W5NNU4-F1
#
_entry.id   AF-A0A4W5NNU4-F1
#
_cell.length_a   1.000
_cell.length_b   1.000
_cell.length_c   1.000
_cell.angle_alpha   90.00
_cell.angle_beta   90.00
_cell.angle_gamma   90.00
#
_symmetry.space_group_name_H-M   'P 1'
#
loop_
_entity.id
_entity.type
_entity.pdbx_description
1 polymer ?
#
loop_
_entity_poly.entity_id
_entity_poly.type
_entity_poly.pdbx_seq_one_letter_code
_entity_poly.pdbx_strand_id
1 'polypeptide(L)'
;MPGRRACSGAGVGRLPGYWVCVLILCALVTGYVSACPALCTCSGTTVDCHGLGIKTMPRNIPRNTERLELNGNNLTRITKSDFSGLKYLRVLQLMENQIGAIERGAFDDMKELERL
;
A
#
# COMPACT_ATOMS: atom_id res chain seq x y z
N MET A 1 27.35 14.06 -5.38
CA MET A 1 27.70 13.73 -3.97
C MET A 1 28.29 14.99 -3.37
N PRO A 2 28.03 15.44 -2.12
CA PRO A 2 27.19 14.95 -1.00
C PRO A 2 26.04 15.97 -0.74
N GLY A 3 25.24 16.06 0.33
CA GLY A 3 25.20 15.45 1.66
C GLY A 3 24.02 16.06 2.45
N ARG A 4 23.36 15.20 3.23
CA ARG A 4 22.45 15.41 4.37
C ARG A 4 22.12 16.87 4.76
N ARG A 5 20.83 17.24 4.79
CA ARG A 5 20.33 18.33 5.63
C ARG A 5 19.58 17.78 6.83
N ALA A 6 20.13 18.10 7.99
CA ALA A 6 19.61 17.83 9.32
C ALA A 6 18.30 18.60 9.57
N CYS A 7 17.42 18.02 10.38
CA CYS A 7 16.31 18.74 10.99
C CYS A 7 16.88 19.75 12.01
N SER A 8 16.85 21.04 11.67
CA SER A 8 17.00 22.12 12.66
C SER A 8 15.65 22.37 13.31
N GLY A 9 15.59 22.15 14.63
CA GLY A 9 14.43 22.49 15.45
C GLY A 9 14.08 23.96 15.31
N ALA A 10 12.88 24.24 14.82
CA ALA A 10 12.28 25.56 14.87
C ALA A 10 11.74 25.78 16.30
N GLY A 11 12.18 26.88 16.92
CA GLY A 11 11.76 27.27 18.26
C GLY A 11 10.25 27.41 18.38
N VAL A 12 9.72 26.99 19.53
CA VAL A 12 8.30 27.12 19.91
C VAL A 12 7.96 28.60 20.11
N GLY A 13 7.63 29.30 19.03
CA GLY A 13 6.93 30.58 19.09
C GLY A 13 5.45 30.34 19.40
N ARG A 14 4.88 31.12 20.33
CA ARG A 14 3.44 31.07 20.68
C ARG A 14 2.60 31.38 19.43
N LEU A 15 2.02 30.35 18.82
CA LEU A 15 1.09 30.50 17.70
C LEU A 15 -0.21 31.18 18.19
N PRO A 16 -0.77 32.16 17.47
CA PRO A 16 -2.06 32.77 17.83
C PRO A 16 -3.18 31.72 17.80
N GLY A 17 -4.20 31.87 18.64
CA GLY A 17 -5.22 30.83 18.89
C GLY A 17 -5.90 30.26 17.64
N TYR A 18 -6.00 31.03 16.56
CA TYR A 18 -6.49 30.57 15.27
C TYR A 18 -5.60 29.49 14.62
N TRP A 19 -4.27 29.63 14.70
CA TRP A 19 -3.31 28.64 14.19
C TRP A 19 -3.33 27.36 15.02
N VAL A 20 -3.61 27.46 16.32
CA VAL A 20 -3.85 26.28 17.17
C VAL A 20 -5.12 25.56 16.73
N CYS A 21 -6.20 26.28 16.42
CA CYS A 21 -7.41 25.69 15.86
C CYS A 21 -7.17 25.05 14.48
N VAL A 22 -6.35 25.66 13.61
CA VAL A 22 -5.98 25.08 12.30
C VAL A 22 -5.17 23.79 12.48
N LEU A 23 -4.24 23.73 13.44
CA LEU A 23 -3.48 22.52 13.74
C LEU A 23 -4.35 21.40 14.34
N ILE A 24 -5.29 21.76 15.21
CA ILE A 24 -6.25 20.80 15.81
C ILE A 24 -7.24 20.32 14.75
N LEU A 25 -7.72 21.20 13.88
CA LEU A 25 -8.52 20.83 12.71
C LEU A 25 -7.72 19.89 11.81
N CYS A 26 -6.48 20.24 11.43
CA CYS A 26 -5.58 19.37 10.67
C CYS A 26 -5.42 17.99 11.31
N ALA A 27 -5.19 17.91 12.62
CA ALA A 27 -5.05 16.65 13.36
C ALA A 27 -6.34 15.82 13.39
N LEU A 28 -7.51 16.47 13.37
CA LEU A 28 -8.82 15.81 13.28
C LEU A 28 -9.16 15.36 11.84
N VAL A 29 -8.61 16.01 10.80
CA VAL A 29 -8.74 15.55 9.39
C VAL A 29 -7.67 14.54 8.97
N THR A 30 -6.57 14.41 9.70
CA THR A 30 -5.56 13.36 9.44
C THR A 30 -6.03 12.01 9.99
N GLY A 31 -7.07 11.48 9.35
CA GLY A 31 -7.52 10.12 9.56
C GLY A 31 -6.53 9.09 9.02
N TYR A 32 -6.23 8.12 9.88
CA TYR A 32 -5.70 6.78 9.66
C TYR A 32 -4.24 6.58 9.29
N VAL A 33 -3.56 5.83 10.18
CA VAL A 33 -2.32 5.11 9.91
C VAL A 33 -2.56 4.17 8.73
N SER A 34 -2.18 4.59 7.53
CA SER A 34 -2.33 3.77 6.34
C SER A 34 -1.15 2.80 6.31
N ALA A 35 -1.42 1.52 6.60
CA ALA A 35 -0.53 0.42 6.28
C ALA A 35 -0.48 0.20 4.75
N CYS A 36 -0.38 1.28 3.97
CA CYS A 36 -0.37 1.29 2.52
C CYS A 36 1.09 1.30 2.04
N PRO A 37 1.44 0.52 1.00
CA PRO A 37 2.77 0.59 0.40
C PRO A 37 3.05 1.99 -0.15
N ALA A 38 4.27 2.50 0.01
CA ALA A 38 4.66 3.84 -0.47
C ALA A 38 4.56 4.01 -2.00
N LEU A 39 4.47 2.91 -2.75
CA LEU A 39 4.34 2.89 -4.21
C LEU A 39 2.87 2.84 -4.67
N CYS A 40 1.94 2.42 -3.81
CA CYS A 40 0.57 2.16 -4.19
C CYS A 40 -0.39 3.20 -3.59
N THR A 41 -1.56 3.33 -4.22
CA THR A 41 -2.64 4.19 -3.73
C THR A 41 -3.69 3.32 -3.07
N CYS A 42 -3.97 3.55 -1.78
CA CYS A 42 -4.99 2.81 -1.06
C CYS A 42 -6.22 3.70 -0.84
N SER A 43 -7.40 3.19 -1.22
CA SER A 43 -8.70 3.83 -0.98
C SER A 43 -9.60 2.85 -0.26
N GLY A 44 -9.78 3.04 1.05
CA GLY A 44 -10.51 2.10 1.92
C GLY A 44 -9.83 0.73 1.97
N THR A 45 -10.48 -0.28 1.37
CA THR A 45 -10.00 -1.67 1.25
C THR A 45 -9.48 -2.01 -0.15
N THR A 46 -9.40 -1.03 -1.05
CA THR A 46 -8.86 -1.19 -2.39
C THR A 46 -7.43 -0.70 -2.45
N VAL A 47 -6.53 -1.50 -3.01
CA VAL A 47 -5.12 -1.18 -3.21
C VAL A 47 -4.84 -1.15 -4.71
N ASP A 48 -4.50 0.04 -5.22
CA ASP A 48 -4.17 0.27 -6.62
C ASP A 48 -2.66 0.44 -6.78
N CYS A 49 -2.06 -0.48 -7.53
CA CYS A 49 -0.63 -0.52 -7.84
C CYS A 49 -0.41 -0.59 -9.37
N HIS A 50 -1.28 -0.03 -10.19
CA HIS A 50 -1.21 -0.13 -11.65
C HIS A 50 0.03 0.56 -12.27
N GLY A 51 0.72 -0.10 -13.20
CA GLY A 51 1.71 0.55 -14.08
C GLY A 51 2.99 1.03 -13.41
N LEU A 52 3.32 0.50 -12.23
CA LEU A 52 4.45 0.94 -11.40
C LEU A 52 5.76 0.23 -11.73
N GLY A 53 5.76 -0.72 -12.67
CA GLY A 53 6.93 -1.52 -13.03
C GLY A 53 7.41 -2.44 -11.90
N ILE A 54 6.51 -2.84 -11.02
CA ILE A 54 6.81 -3.67 -9.84
C ILE A 54 7.26 -5.06 -10.31
N LYS A 55 8.44 -5.49 -9.86
CA LYS A 55 9.00 -6.82 -10.18
C LYS A 55 8.69 -7.90 -9.14
N THR A 56 8.37 -7.48 -7.93
CA THR A 56 8.14 -8.34 -6.78
C THR A 56 7.07 -7.72 -5.92
N MET A 57 6.21 -8.54 -5.32
CA MET A 57 5.06 -8.08 -4.55
C MET A 57 5.46 -7.09 -3.44
N PRO A 58 4.76 -5.94 -3.34
CA PRO A 58 5.07 -4.94 -2.34
C PRO A 58 4.79 -5.51 -0.95
N ARG A 59 5.77 -5.37 -0.06
CA ARG A 59 5.56 -5.65 1.36
C ARG A 59 4.69 -4.55 1.95
N ASN A 60 3.87 -4.89 2.94
CA ASN A 60 2.90 -4.00 3.59
C ASN A 60 1.58 -3.80 2.81
N ILE A 61 1.02 -4.83 2.21
CA ILE A 61 -0.40 -4.81 1.81
C ILE A 61 -1.26 -5.03 3.07
N PRO A 62 -2.28 -4.21 3.32
CA PRO A 62 -3.12 -4.35 4.50
C PRO A 62 -4.00 -5.61 4.40
N ARG A 63 -4.19 -6.33 5.52
CA ARG A 63 -4.88 -7.63 5.54
C ARG A 63 -6.38 -7.56 5.23
N ASN A 64 -6.98 -6.38 5.36
CA ASN A 64 -8.37 -6.09 5.03
C ASN A 64 -8.57 -5.68 3.56
N THR A 65 -7.57 -5.90 2.70
CA THR A 65 -7.69 -5.61 1.26
C THR A 65 -8.70 -6.54 0.62
N GLU A 66 -9.70 -5.97 -0.06
CA GLU A 66 -10.71 -6.70 -0.83
C GLU A 66 -10.39 -6.71 -2.32
N ARG A 67 -9.77 -5.64 -2.82
CA ARG A 67 -9.40 -5.50 -4.23
C ARG A 67 -7.95 -5.07 -4.35
N LEU A 68 -7.18 -5.82 -5.15
CA LEU A 68 -5.77 -5.55 -5.41
C LEU A 68 -5.52 -5.47 -6.91
N GLU A 69 -5.21 -4.28 -7.39
CA GLU A 69 -4.90 -4.02 -8.80
C GLU A 69 -3.39 -3.94 -9.00
N LEU A 70 -2.83 -4.90 -9.74
CA LEU A 70 -1.40 -4.99 -10.04
C LEU A 70 -1.16 -5.04 -11.55
N ASN A 71 -2.10 -4.54 -12.35
CA ASN A 71 -1.99 -4.59 -13.81
C ASN A 71 -0.84 -3.73 -14.34
N GLY A 72 -0.29 -4.11 -15.49
CA GLY A 72 0.76 -3.36 -16.18
C GLY A 72 2.08 -3.30 -15.39
N ASN A 73 2.34 -4.30 -14.56
CA ASN A 73 3.59 -4.42 -13.80
C ASN A 73 4.52 -5.46 -14.46
N ASN A 74 5.66 -5.70 -13.82
CA ASN A 74 6.67 -6.62 -14.31
C ASN A 74 6.87 -7.80 -13.35
N LEU A 75 5.79 -8.28 -12.74
CA LEU A 75 5.83 -9.40 -11.80
C LEU A 75 6.26 -10.66 -12.55
N THR A 76 7.32 -11.30 -12.08
CA THR A 76 7.88 -12.51 -12.72
C THR A 76 7.58 -13.79 -11.95
N ARG A 77 7.44 -13.67 -10.62
CA ARG A 77 7.19 -14.80 -9.73
C ARG A 77 6.19 -14.41 -8.65
N ILE A 78 5.29 -15.33 -8.33
CA ILE A 78 4.33 -15.21 -7.25
C ILE A 78 4.60 -16.31 -6.22
N THR A 79 4.75 -15.93 -4.96
CA THR A 79 5.03 -16.83 -3.83
C THR A 79 3.87 -16.87 -2.84
N LYS A 80 3.81 -17.92 -2.02
CA LYS A 80 2.77 -18.03 -0.97
C LYS A 80 2.82 -16.92 0.06
N SER A 81 4.03 -16.46 0.37
CA SER A 81 4.24 -15.33 1.28
C SER A 81 3.68 -14.01 0.77
N ASP A 82 3.51 -13.85 -0.55
CA ASP A 82 3.09 -12.57 -1.14
C ASP A 82 1.63 -12.24 -0.83
N PHE A 83 0.77 -13.25 -0.82
CA PHE A 83 -0.64 -13.12 -0.48
C PHE A 83 -0.98 -13.60 0.94
N SER A 84 0.05 -13.93 1.72
CA SER A 84 -0.11 -14.46 3.08
C SER A 84 -0.87 -13.48 3.96
N GLY A 85 -2.05 -13.90 4.43
CA GLY A 85 -2.90 -13.13 5.33
C GLY A 85 -3.91 -12.20 4.64
N LEU A 86 -3.98 -12.18 3.31
CA LEU A 86 -5.00 -11.46 2.53
C LEU A 86 -6.29 -12.30 2.41
N LYS A 87 -6.89 -12.65 3.56
CA LYS A 87 -8.02 -13.59 3.60
C LYS A 87 -9.30 -13.04 2.96
N TYR A 88 -9.45 -11.73 2.99
CA TYR A 88 -10.64 -11.00 2.52
C TYR A 88 -10.52 -10.54 1.06
N LEU A 89 -9.45 -10.94 0.36
CA LEU A 89 -9.22 -10.51 -1.00
C LEU A 89 -10.20 -11.21 -1.94
N ARG A 90 -11.06 -10.43 -2.58
CA ARG A 90 -12.12 -10.88 -3.48
C ARG A 90 -11.74 -10.73 -4.94
N VAL A 91 -11.02 -9.65 -5.26
CA VAL A 91 -10.60 -9.34 -6.63
C VAL A 91 -9.12 -9.10 -6.68
N LEU A 92 -8.42 -9.94 -7.45
CA LEU A 92 -7.01 -9.79 -7.76
C LEU A 92 -6.88 -9.55 -9.26
N GLN A 93 -6.21 -8.49 -9.69
CA GLN A 93 -5.89 -8.33 -11.11
C GLN A 93 -4.38 -8.29 -11.32
N LEU A 94 -3.91 -9.20 -12.16
CA LEU A 94 -2.50 -9.40 -12.51
C LEU A 94 -2.26 -9.29 -14.02
N MET A 95 -3.16 -8.60 -14.73
CA MET A 95 -3.11 -8.45 -16.18
C MET A 95 -1.83 -7.72 -16.60
N GLU A 96 -1.36 -8.01 -17.82
CA GLU A 96 -0.17 -7.35 -18.40
C GLU A 96 1.09 -7.45 -17.52
N ASN A 97 1.25 -8.59 -16.82
CA ASN A 97 2.48 -8.96 -16.11
C ASN A 97 3.27 -10.05 -16.86
N GLN A 98 4.48 -10.36 -16.39
CA GLN A 98 5.39 -11.35 -16.98
C GLN A 98 5.55 -12.59 -16.08
N ILE A 99 4.44 -13.05 -15.49
CA ILE A 99 4.47 -14.11 -14.46
C ILE A 99 4.84 -15.44 -15.13
N GLY A 100 6.07 -15.90 -14.89
CA GLY A 100 6.60 -17.15 -15.42
C GLY A 100 6.53 -18.31 -14.43
N ALA A 101 6.45 -18.03 -13.13
CA ALA A 101 6.34 -19.06 -12.10
C ALA A 101 5.41 -18.64 -10.96
N ILE A 102 4.53 -19.56 -10.56
CA ILE A 102 3.63 -19.40 -9.42
C ILE A 102 3.93 -20.55 -8.45
N GLU A 103 4.20 -20.21 -7.20
CA GLU A 103 4.43 -21.20 -6.16
C GLU A 103 3.14 -21.98 -5.83
N ARG A 104 3.28 -23.26 -5.55
CA ARG A 104 2.14 -24.11 -5.18
C ARG A 104 1.54 -23.62 -3.86
N GLY A 105 0.22 -23.43 -3.86
CA GLY A 105 -0.50 -22.90 -2.70
C GLY A 105 -0.35 -21.40 -2.50
N ALA A 106 0.09 -20.65 -3.52
CA ALA A 106 0.15 -19.19 -3.45
C ALA A 106 -1.22 -18.53 -3.17
N PHE A 107 -2.30 -19.18 -3.61
CA PHE A 107 -3.67 -18.70 -3.45
C PHE A 107 -4.43 -19.34 -2.27
N ASP A 108 -3.82 -20.25 -1.50
CA ASP A 108 -4.51 -21.03 -0.46
C ASP A 108 -5.11 -20.17 0.66
N ASP A 109 -4.47 -19.03 0.97
CA ASP A 109 -4.88 -18.14 2.05
C ASP A 109 -6.05 -17.21 1.65
N MET A 110 -6.29 -17.02 0.36
CA MET A 110 -7.34 -16.14 -0.18
C MET A 110 -8.67 -16.90 -0.32
N LYS A 111 -9.35 -17.12 0.80
CA LYS A 111 -10.59 -17.92 0.85
C LYS A 111 -11.80 -17.25 0.20
N GLU A 112 -11.82 -15.92 0.18
CA GLU A 112 -12.92 -15.11 -0.35
C GLU A 112 -12.69 -14.69 -1.82
N LEU A 113 -11.71 -15.29 -2.52
CA LEU A 113 -11.35 -14.89 -3.87
C LEU A 113 -12.48 -15.25 -4.86
N GLU A 114 -13.08 -14.23 -5.45
CA GLU A 114 -14.15 -14.36 -6.45
C GLU A 114 -13.61 -14.18 -7.88
N ARG A 115 -12.59 -13.33 -8.06
CA ARG A 115 -12.08 -12.94 -9.38
C ARG A 115 -10.55 -12.82 -9.37
N LEU A 116 -9.92 -13.42 -10.38
CA LEU A 116 -8.47 -13.44 -10.63
C LEU A 116 -8.18 -13.04 -12.09
#